data_AF-A0A1Z8S7C2-F1
#
_entry.id   AF-A0A1Z8S7C2-F1
#
_cell.length_a   1.000
_cell.length_b   1.000
_cell.length_c   1.000
_cell.angle_alpha   90.00
_cell.angle_beta   90.00
_cell.angle_gamma   90.00
#
_symmetry.space_group_name_H-M   'P 1'
#
loop_
_entity.id
_entity.type
_entity.pdbx_description
1 polymer ?
#
loop_
_entity_poly.entity_id
_entity_poly.type
_entity_poly.pdbx_seq_one_letter_code
_entity_poly.pdbx_strand_id
1 'polypeptide(L)'
;MATKSSVDNLSSDTITDADADTHIKVEASSDSDTIAMTAGGTNIVNATATTVTVNGDLTVTGTSTALQTETVTIDDNIIVLNNNEAGTPSADAGIEVERGTSTNKTLIWNETTDKWTVGSETFVAGTFEGVASSAKYADLAERYHSGMAMEAGSVVCFGGEHEIEMCAEEGCHRVAGVVSTAPAYMMNRDAGDDSTHPYIALAGRVPCKVTGSIKKGDLLMTSAMAGHAMAGEFKGGAMIGKALEDFDGESGVIEILVNLM
;
A
#
# COMPACT_ATOMS: atom_id res chain seq x y z
N MET A 1 50.17 50.05 -18.85
CA MET A 1 49.12 49.04 -18.67
C MET A 1 49.19 48.57 -17.24
N ALA A 2 48.27 49.05 -16.39
CA ALA A 2 48.24 48.67 -14.98
C ALA A 2 47.61 47.27 -14.87
N THR A 3 48.41 46.31 -14.44
CA THR A 3 47.94 45.00 -14.00
C THR A 3 47.14 45.20 -12.72
N LYS A 4 45.79 45.12 -12.81
CA LYS A 4 44.95 44.93 -11.63
C LYS A 4 45.26 43.55 -11.05
N SER A 5 46.11 43.52 -10.03
CA SER A 5 46.28 42.37 -9.14
C SER A 5 45.00 42.26 -8.32
N SER A 6 44.32 41.13 -8.40
CA SER A 6 42.93 40.90 -8.00
C SER A 6 42.64 40.88 -6.49
N VAL A 7 43.48 41.53 -5.68
CA VAL A 7 43.30 41.72 -4.24
C VAL A 7 43.86 43.12 -3.94
N ASP A 8 42.99 44.05 -3.54
CA ASP A 8 43.39 45.45 -3.34
C ASP A 8 43.92 45.67 -1.92
N ASN A 9 43.22 45.14 -0.91
CA ASN A 9 43.64 45.18 0.48
C ASN A 9 43.44 43.83 1.17
N LEU A 10 44.49 43.37 1.86
CA LEU A 10 44.44 42.29 2.83
C LEU A 10 44.64 42.88 4.22
N SER A 11 43.71 42.63 5.13
CA SER A 11 43.85 42.92 6.56
C SER A 11 44.05 41.63 7.34
N SER A 12 44.15 41.72 8.67
CA SER A 12 44.27 40.53 9.53
C SER A 12 43.08 39.58 9.42
N ASP A 13 41.90 40.08 9.03
CA ASP A 13 40.65 39.32 9.05
C ASP A 13 39.81 39.43 7.76
N THR A 14 40.18 40.28 6.80
CA THR A 14 39.33 40.61 5.65
C THR A 14 40.11 40.68 4.34
N ILE A 15 39.53 40.13 3.27
CA ILE A 15 39.87 40.38 1.86
C ILE A 15 38.73 41.22 1.26
N THR A 16 39.03 42.41 0.73
CA THR A 16 38.04 43.31 0.11
C THR A 16 38.33 43.56 -1.36
N ASP A 17 37.28 43.89 -2.12
CA ASP A 17 37.40 44.45 -3.45
C ASP A 17 37.67 45.98 -3.43
N ALA A 18 37.55 46.63 -4.59
CA ALA A 18 38.01 48.01 -4.81
C ALA A 18 37.07 49.09 -4.22
N ASP A 19 35.76 48.84 -4.18
CA ASP A 19 34.79 49.74 -3.56
C ASP A 19 34.37 49.31 -2.14
N ALA A 20 34.91 48.17 -1.69
CA ALA A 20 34.74 47.57 -0.36
C ALA A 20 33.33 47.08 -0.06
N ASP A 21 32.47 46.93 -1.08
CA ASP A 21 31.14 46.36 -0.92
C ASP A 21 31.14 44.82 -1.00
N THR A 22 32.22 44.23 -1.51
CA THR A 22 32.39 42.78 -1.66
C THR A 22 33.60 42.33 -0.88
N HIS A 23 33.39 41.41 0.06
CA HIS A 23 34.46 40.96 0.95
C HIS A 23 34.24 39.56 1.54
N ILE A 24 35.33 38.92 1.92
CA ILE A 24 35.34 37.73 2.78
C ILE A 24 36.00 38.10 4.10
N LYS A 25 35.30 37.86 5.22
CA LYS A 25 35.74 38.15 6.58
C LYS A 25 35.84 36.86 7.37
N VAL A 26 36.96 36.63 8.07
CA VAL A 26 37.16 35.47 8.95
C VAL A 26 36.76 35.75 10.40
N GLU A 27 36.53 37.01 10.75
CA GLU A 27 36.01 37.44 12.06
C GLU A 27 34.95 38.53 11.85
N ALA A 28 33.71 38.12 11.56
CA ALA A 28 32.64 39.07 11.23
C ALA A 28 32.11 39.86 12.46
N SER A 29 32.46 39.48 13.69
CA SER A 29 32.04 40.15 14.94
C SER A 29 33.13 40.07 16.01
N SER A 30 32.96 40.80 17.12
CA SER A 30 33.96 40.85 18.20
C SER A 30 34.00 39.59 19.09
N ASP A 31 32.98 38.74 19.02
CA ASP A 31 32.79 37.60 19.94
C ASP A 31 32.27 36.30 19.28
N SER A 32 31.79 36.35 18.03
CA SER A 32 31.36 35.17 17.27
C SER A 32 32.34 34.87 16.14
N ASP A 33 33.02 33.72 16.26
CA ASP A 33 33.89 33.10 15.25
C ASP A 33 33.04 32.78 14.00
N THR A 34 32.95 33.73 13.07
CA THR A 34 32.07 33.64 11.89
C THR A 34 32.83 34.05 10.65
N ILE A 35 32.85 33.15 9.67
CA ILE A 35 33.31 33.45 8.32
C ILE A 35 32.11 33.94 7.52
N ALA A 36 32.18 35.16 7.00
CA ALA A 36 31.10 35.78 6.24
C ALA A 36 31.56 36.16 4.82
N MET A 37 30.70 35.91 3.84
CA MET A 37 30.87 36.35 2.45
C MET A 37 29.81 37.40 2.13
N THR A 38 30.25 38.57 1.70
CA THR A 38 29.39 39.69 1.30
C THR A 38 29.67 40.05 -0.15
N ALA A 39 28.62 40.28 -0.93
CA ALA A 39 28.71 40.73 -2.32
C ALA A 39 27.73 41.88 -2.54
N GLY A 40 28.18 42.99 -3.13
CA GLY A 40 27.33 44.17 -3.37
C GLY A 40 26.69 44.71 -2.09
N GLY A 41 27.42 44.66 -0.97
CA GLY A 41 26.95 45.09 0.36
C GLY A 41 25.92 44.15 1.02
N THR A 42 25.57 43.01 0.41
CA THR A 42 24.63 42.04 0.97
C THR A 42 25.35 40.78 1.44
N ASN A 43 25.02 40.32 2.65
CA ASN A 43 25.55 39.07 3.18
C ASN A 43 24.89 37.88 2.48
N ILE A 44 25.68 37.03 1.82
CA ILE A 44 25.18 35.90 1.02
C ILE A 44 25.46 34.54 1.66
N VAL A 45 26.52 34.40 2.45
CA VAL A 45 26.88 33.16 3.13
C VAL A 45 27.49 33.47 4.51
N ASN A 46 27.01 32.76 5.53
CA ASN A 46 27.59 32.75 6.87
C ASN A 46 27.98 31.32 7.26
N ALA A 47 29.22 31.13 7.69
CA ALA A 47 29.68 29.89 8.29
C ALA A 47 30.06 30.12 9.75
N THR A 48 29.46 29.34 10.64
CA THR A 48 29.79 29.28 12.07
C THR A 48 30.45 27.94 12.38
N ALA A 49 30.81 27.71 13.65
CA ALA A 49 31.27 26.41 14.12
C ALA A 49 30.25 25.26 13.89
N THR A 50 28.97 25.57 13.63
CA THR A 50 27.88 24.57 13.58
C THR A 50 27.05 24.59 12.31
N THR A 51 27.03 25.70 11.58
CA THR A 51 26.13 25.88 10.45
C THR A 51 26.80 26.62 9.30
N VAL A 52 26.34 26.32 8.09
CA VAL A 52 26.51 27.21 6.93
C VAL A 52 25.12 27.63 6.49
N THR A 53 24.89 28.93 6.41
CA THR A 53 23.63 29.53 5.94
C THR A 53 23.88 30.24 4.63
N VAL A 54 23.07 29.91 3.62
CA VAL A 54 23.01 30.64 2.34
C VAL A 54 21.78 31.54 2.38
N ASN A 55 21.98 32.86 2.33
CA ASN A 55 20.92 33.85 2.49
C ASN A 55 20.12 34.12 1.19
N GLY A 56 20.50 33.47 0.09
CA GLY A 56 19.81 33.52 -1.21
C GLY A 56 19.67 32.13 -1.80
N ASP A 57 19.52 32.06 -3.13
CA ASP A 57 19.34 30.78 -3.83
C ASP A 57 20.63 29.96 -3.89
N LEU A 58 20.49 28.63 -3.82
CA LEU A 58 21.58 27.69 -4.04
C LEU A 58 21.41 27.03 -5.42
N THR A 59 22.35 27.30 -6.33
CA THR A 59 22.47 26.57 -7.60
C THR A 59 23.69 25.67 -7.56
N VAL A 60 23.49 24.35 -7.76
CA VAL A 60 24.57 23.36 -7.84
C VAL A 60 24.68 22.86 -9.28
N THR A 61 25.71 23.29 -10.00
CA THR A 61 26.00 22.79 -11.36
C THR A 61 26.86 21.54 -11.28
N GLY A 62 26.21 20.39 -11.18
CA GLY A 62 26.84 19.07 -11.10
C GLY A 62 25.80 17.97 -11.27
N THR A 63 26.22 16.71 -11.19
CA THR A 63 25.31 15.56 -11.34
C THR A 63 24.96 14.87 -10.02
N SER A 64 25.53 15.32 -8.90
CA SER A 64 25.32 14.70 -7.59
C SER A 64 25.36 15.73 -6.46
N THR A 65 24.47 15.57 -5.50
CA THR A 65 24.51 16.21 -4.18
C THR A 65 24.46 15.08 -3.16
N ALA A 66 25.44 15.02 -2.26
CA ALA A 66 25.50 14.02 -1.20
C ALA A 66 25.35 14.71 0.16
N LEU A 67 24.35 14.30 0.94
CA LEU A 67 24.04 14.85 2.26
C LEU A 67 24.05 13.70 3.28
N GLN A 68 24.73 13.89 4.40
CA GLN A 68 24.67 12.99 5.56
C GLN A 68 23.83 13.69 6.63
N THR A 69 22.52 13.54 6.54
CA THR A 69 21.54 14.14 7.45
C THR A 69 20.46 13.12 7.80
N GLU A 70 19.92 13.20 9.01
CA GLU A 70 18.79 12.41 9.45
C GLU A 70 17.46 12.92 8.87
N THR A 71 17.39 14.19 8.46
CA THR A 71 16.16 14.81 7.96
C THR A 71 16.46 15.84 6.87
N VAL A 72 15.67 15.80 5.80
CA VAL A 72 15.60 16.84 4.78
C VAL A 72 14.17 17.38 4.79
N THR A 73 14.01 18.68 5.05
CA THR A 73 12.73 19.38 4.94
C THR A 73 12.66 20.08 3.58
N ILE A 74 11.60 19.83 2.82
CA ILE A 74 11.34 20.46 1.53
C ILE A 74 10.00 21.18 1.66
N ASP A 75 10.03 22.51 1.58
CA ASP A 75 8.83 23.35 1.66
C ASP A 75 8.15 23.53 0.28
N ASP A 76 8.74 22.96 -0.77
CA ASP A 76 8.22 23.05 -2.14
C ASP A 76 6.91 22.26 -2.32
N ASN A 77 6.02 22.81 -3.14
CA ASN A 77 4.75 22.16 -3.49
C ASN A 77 4.94 20.93 -4.39
N ILE A 78 6.03 20.88 -5.17
CA ILE A 78 6.29 19.86 -6.18
C ILE A 78 7.77 19.49 -6.15
N ILE A 79 8.04 18.18 -6.09
CA ILE A 79 9.37 17.62 -6.34
C ILE A 79 9.41 17.11 -7.77
N VAL A 80 10.28 17.70 -8.61
CA VAL A 80 10.47 17.26 -10.00
C VAL A 80 11.61 16.25 -10.06
N LEU A 81 11.29 15.00 -10.37
CA LEU A 81 12.26 13.93 -10.61
C LEU A 81 12.59 13.86 -12.11
N ASN A 82 13.82 13.45 -12.44
CA ASN A 82 14.32 13.34 -13.82
C ASN A 82 14.15 14.64 -14.66
N ASN A 83 14.36 15.82 -14.05
CA ASN A 83 14.21 17.11 -14.72
C ASN A 83 15.19 17.34 -15.90
N ASN A 84 16.19 16.47 -16.04
CA ASN A 84 17.13 16.46 -17.16
C ASN A 84 16.72 15.52 -18.31
N GLU A 85 15.60 14.79 -18.20
CA GLU A 85 15.10 13.93 -19.27
C GLU A 85 14.72 14.78 -20.49
N ALA A 86 15.13 14.32 -21.68
CA ALA A 86 14.85 14.98 -22.94
C ALA A 86 14.38 13.95 -23.99
N GLY A 87 13.33 14.30 -24.74
CA GLY A 87 12.75 13.40 -25.74
C GLY A 87 11.66 12.50 -25.16
N THR A 88 11.60 11.24 -25.63
CA THR A 88 10.63 10.25 -25.13
C THR A 88 11.09 9.76 -23.76
N PRO A 89 10.24 9.85 -22.71
CA PRO A 89 10.58 9.34 -21.38
C PRO A 89 11.01 7.88 -21.42
N SER A 90 12.15 7.60 -20.81
CA SER A 90 12.73 6.25 -20.77
C SER A 90 13.27 5.84 -19.39
N ALA A 91 13.44 6.82 -18.49
CA ALA A 91 13.98 6.61 -17.17
C ALA A 91 12.88 6.54 -16.11
N ASP A 92 12.85 5.45 -15.35
CA ASP A 92 12.05 5.32 -14.13
C ASP A 92 12.49 6.37 -13.10
N ALA A 93 11.56 6.79 -12.24
CA ALA A 93 11.80 7.81 -11.22
C ALA A 93 11.10 7.46 -9.91
N GLY A 94 11.69 7.74 -8.76
CA GLY A 94 11.02 7.50 -7.50
C GLY A 94 11.88 7.63 -6.26
N ILE A 95 11.44 6.94 -5.21
CA ILE A 95 12.08 6.93 -3.89
C ILE A 95 12.58 5.52 -3.63
N GLU A 96 13.82 5.43 -3.13
CA GLU A 96 14.44 4.18 -2.68
C GLU A 96 14.75 4.24 -1.19
N VAL A 97 14.56 3.12 -0.51
CA VAL A 97 14.92 2.92 0.89
C VAL A 97 16.12 1.98 0.95
N GLU A 98 17.27 2.53 1.35
CA GLU A 98 18.49 1.79 1.65
C GLU A 98 18.32 0.91 2.90
N ARG A 99 18.67 -0.37 2.79
CA ARG A 99 18.44 -1.36 3.86
C ARG A 99 19.71 -2.11 4.28
N GLY A 100 20.87 -1.47 4.09
CA GLY A 100 22.17 -2.03 4.46
C GLY A 100 22.53 -3.25 3.62
N THR A 101 22.53 -4.43 4.23
CA THR A 101 22.86 -5.69 3.53
C THR A 101 21.66 -6.38 2.89
N SER A 102 20.44 -5.90 3.16
CA SER A 102 19.21 -6.41 2.54
C SER A 102 18.93 -5.70 1.22
N THR A 103 18.12 -6.32 0.36
CA THR A 103 17.62 -5.65 -0.85
C THR A 103 16.81 -4.40 -0.49
N ASN A 104 17.11 -3.31 -1.20
CA ASN A 104 16.39 -2.04 -1.12
C ASN A 104 14.93 -2.19 -1.52
N LYS A 105 14.10 -1.27 -1.05
CA LYS A 105 12.67 -1.20 -1.38
C LYS A 105 12.39 0.12 -2.05
N THR A 106 11.44 0.14 -2.97
CA THR A 106 11.21 1.29 -3.84
C THR A 106 9.73 1.63 -3.99
N LEU A 107 9.46 2.92 -4.22
CA LEU A 107 8.23 3.42 -4.80
C LEU A 107 8.64 4.15 -6.08
N ILE A 108 8.36 3.56 -7.24
CA ILE A 108 8.86 4.06 -8.53
C ILE A 108 7.73 4.19 -9.55
N TRP A 109 7.79 5.26 -10.33
CA TRP A 109 7.15 5.35 -11.62
C TRP A 109 7.92 4.49 -12.60
N ASN A 110 7.23 3.56 -13.25
CA ASN A 110 7.82 2.66 -14.21
C ASN A 110 7.33 2.98 -15.63
N GLU A 111 8.23 3.50 -16.47
CA GLU A 111 7.93 3.94 -17.85
C GLU A 111 7.48 2.78 -18.75
N THR A 112 7.92 1.56 -18.45
CA THR A 112 7.55 0.37 -19.24
C THR A 112 6.08 -0.03 -19.04
N THR A 113 5.56 0.14 -17.83
CA THR A 113 4.20 -0.26 -17.47
C THR A 113 3.23 0.91 -17.30
N ASP A 114 3.74 2.15 -17.41
CA ASP A 114 3.02 3.41 -17.27
C ASP A 114 2.29 3.54 -15.92
N LYS A 115 2.96 3.10 -14.85
CA LYS A 115 2.36 2.95 -13.50
C LYS A 115 3.37 3.20 -12.39
N TRP A 116 2.85 3.70 -11.27
CA TRP A 116 3.52 3.60 -9.98
C TRP A 116 3.49 2.16 -9.47
N THR A 117 4.61 1.69 -8.92
CA THR A 117 4.72 0.34 -8.36
C THR A 117 5.58 0.30 -7.10
N VAL A 118 5.22 -0.61 -6.20
CA VAL A 118 6.03 -1.04 -5.04
C VAL A 118 6.67 -2.41 -5.28
N GLY A 119 6.73 -2.86 -6.53
CA GLY A 119 7.24 -4.17 -6.92
C GLY A 119 6.35 -5.31 -6.40
N SER A 120 6.97 -6.29 -5.74
CA SER A 120 6.29 -7.43 -5.12
C SER A 120 5.74 -7.16 -3.72
N GLU A 121 5.89 -5.93 -3.22
CA GLU A 121 5.50 -5.57 -1.86
C GLU A 121 4.02 -5.24 -1.74
N THR A 122 3.57 -5.04 -0.50
CA THR A 122 2.21 -4.59 -0.19
C THR A 122 2.24 -3.12 0.20
N PHE A 123 1.31 -2.33 -0.35
CA PHE A 123 1.09 -0.95 0.06
C PHE A 123 -0.01 -0.89 1.12
N VAL A 124 0.31 -0.39 2.30
CA VAL A 124 -0.63 -0.30 3.44
C VAL A 124 -1.11 1.14 3.58
N ALA A 125 -2.42 1.34 3.55
CA ALA A 125 -3.08 2.62 3.75
C ALA A 125 -4.28 2.45 4.69
N GLY A 126 -4.62 3.49 5.47
CA GLY A 126 -5.85 3.48 6.27
C GLY A 126 -7.10 3.49 5.40
N THR A 127 -7.13 4.38 4.41
CA THR A 127 -8.12 4.40 3.33
C THR A 127 -7.37 4.53 2.02
N PHE A 128 -7.70 3.68 1.05
CA PHE A 128 -7.17 3.77 -0.30
C PHE A 128 -8.29 4.26 -1.23
N GLU A 129 -8.07 5.40 -1.87
CA GLU A 129 -8.98 5.94 -2.88
C GLU A 129 -8.41 5.67 -4.27
N GLY A 130 -9.08 4.80 -5.03
CA GLY A 130 -8.64 4.41 -6.35
C GLY A 130 -9.61 3.42 -7.00
N VAL A 131 -9.35 3.08 -8.26
CA VAL A 131 -10.14 2.10 -9.00
C VAL A 131 -9.43 0.76 -8.98
N ALA A 132 -10.02 -0.26 -8.35
CA ALA A 132 -9.54 -1.63 -8.44
C ALA A 132 -9.97 -2.24 -9.78
N SER A 133 -8.99 -2.60 -10.63
CA SER A 133 -9.25 -3.24 -11.93
C SER A 133 -9.41 -4.76 -11.81
N SER A 134 -8.94 -5.36 -10.72
CA SER A 134 -9.09 -6.78 -10.40
C SER A 134 -8.99 -7.01 -8.89
N ALA A 135 -9.51 -8.14 -8.43
CA ALA A 135 -9.33 -8.62 -7.06
C ALA A 135 -8.51 -9.92 -7.08
N LYS A 136 -7.71 -10.12 -6.03
CA LYS A 136 -6.91 -11.36 -5.86
C LYS A 136 -7.80 -12.57 -5.59
N TYR A 137 -8.89 -12.36 -4.84
CA TYR A 137 -9.87 -13.37 -4.49
C TYR A 137 -11.22 -13.06 -5.16
N ALA A 138 -12.19 -13.96 -5.03
CA ALA A 138 -13.37 -13.98 -5.90
C ALA A 138 -14.72 -13.83 -5.17
N ASP A 139 -14.75 -13.72 -3.85
CA ASP A 139 -15.98 -13.71 -3.05
C ASP A 139 -16.20 -12.45 -2.22
N LEU A 140 -17.48 -12.17 -2.02
CA LEU A 140 -18.03 -11.14 -1.15
C LEU A 140 -18.45 -11.82 0.15
N ALA A 141 -17.80 -11.49 1.27
CA ALA A 141 -18.09 -12.16 2.53
C ALA A 141 -18.22 -11.18 3.70
N GLU A 142 -19.05 -11.55 4.67
CA GLU A 142 -19.32 -10.79 5.88
C GLU A 142 -19.09 -11.64 7.12
N ARG A 143 -18.61 -11.02 8.21
CA ARG A 143 -18.45 -11.68 9.50
C ARG A 143 -19.80 -11.81 10.23
N TYR A 144 -20.08 -13.02 10.72
CA TYR A 144 -21.24 -13.34 11.57
C TYR A 144 -20.80 -14.16 12.78
N HIS A 145 -21.39 -13.88 13.94
CA HIS A 145 -21.09 -14.52 15.23
C HIS A 145 -21.48 -16.00 15.22
N SER A 146 -20.49 -16.85 15.50
CA SER A 146 -20.62 -18.29 15.73
C SER A 146 -20.26 -18.65 17.18
N GLY A 147 -20.91 -19.67 17.72
CA GLY A 147 -20.57 -20.22 19.04
C GLY A 147 -19.31 -21.09 19.06
N MET A 148 -18.72 -21.34 17.89
CA MET A 148 -17.54 -22.18 17.71
C MET A 148 -16.78 -21.80 16.45
N ALA A 149 -15.50 -22.16 16.39
CA ALA A 149 -14.71 -22.07 15.17
C ALA A 149 -15.32 -22.97 14.08
N MET A 150 -15.50 -22.43 12.89
CA MET A 150 -16.06 -23.13 11.74
C MET A 150 -14.98 -23.35 10.69
N GLU A 151 -14.95 -24.55 10.12
CA GLU A 151 -14.00 -24.86 9.07
C GLU A 151 -14.41 -24.24 7.73
N ALA A 152 -13.42 -23.80 6.97
CA ALA A 152 -13.60 -23.34 5.60
C ALA A 152 -14.44 -24.31 4.75
N GLY A 153 -15.29 -23.76 3.89
CA GLY A 153 -16.20 -24.49 3.02
C GLY A 153 -17.42 -25.08 3.72
N SER A 154 -17.55 -24.94 5.04
CA SER A 154 -18.76 -25.39 5.74
C SER A 154 -19.96 -24.52 5.38
N VAL A 155 -21.10 -25.16 5.11
CA VAL A 155 -22.38 -24.49 4.88
C VAL A 155 -23.05 -24.16 6.20
N VAL A 156 -23.46 -22.90 6.37
CA VAL A 156 -24.05 -22.39 7.61
C VAL A 156 -25.47 -21.89 7.38
N CYS A 157 -26.25 -21.91 8.45
CA CYS A 157 -27.61 -21.40 8.49
C CYS A 157 -27.75 -20.37 9.61
N PHE A 158 -28.57 -19.35 9.40
CA PHE A 158 -28.94 -18.40 10.45
C PHE A 158 -29.74 -19.10 11.54
N GLY A 159 -29.40 -18.86 12.80
CA GLY A 159 -30.12 -19.39 13.97
C GLY A 159 -29.21 -20.02 15.02
N GLY A 160 -29.86 -20.56 16.06
CA GLY A 160 -29.19 -21.02 17.28
C GLY A 160 -29.11 -19.93 18.36
N GLU A 161 -28.15 -20.07 19.28
CA GLU A 161 -27.85 -19.06 20.32
C GLU A 161 -27.08 -17.85 19.76
N HIS A 162 -26.31 -18.06 18.69
CA HIS A 162 -25.54 -17.04 17.98
C HIS A 162 -26.20 -16.70 16.63
N GLU A 163 -25.54 -15.89 15.80
CA GLU A 163 -26.10 -15.49 14.50
C GLU A 163 -26.14 -16.68 13.52
N ILE A 164 -25.13 -17.55 13.55
CA ILE A 164 -24.98 -18.69 12.66
C ILE A 164 -24.63 -20.00 13.38
N GLU A 165 -25.10 -21.10 12.78
CA GLU A 165 -24.79 -22.47 13.17
C GLU A 165 -24.50 -23.34 11.93
N MET A 166 -23.89 -24.51 12.15
CA MET A 166 -23.68 -25.49 11.08
C MET A 166 -25.03 -25.96 10.55
N CYS A 167 -25.26 -25.85 9.23
CA CYS A 167 -26.53 -26.27 8.68
C CYS A 167 -26.59 -27.80 8.51
N ALA A 168 -27.56 -28.45 9.15
CA ALA A 168 -27.75 -29.90 9.14
C ALA A 168 -29.16 -30.31 8.68
N GLU A 169 -29.83 -29.45 7.91
CA GLU A 169 -31.17 -29.67 7.40
C GLU A 169 -31.15 -29.57 5.88
N GLU A 170 -31.78 -30.53 5.23
CA GLU A 170 -31.91 -30.56 3.77
C GLU A 170 -32.81 -29.43 3.26
N GLY A 171 -32.28 -28.58 2.39
CA GLY A 171 -33.04 -27.48 1.81
C GLY A 171 -33.57 -26.47 2.81
N CYS A 172 -32.73 -26.08 3.76
CA CYS A 172 -33.05 -25.10 4.78
C CYS A 172 -33.10 -23.69 4.18
N HIS A 173 -34.24 -23.04 4.32
CA HIS A 173 -34.45 -21.65 3.91
C HIS A 173 -33.67 -20.62 4.74
N ARG A 174 -33.03 -21.05 5.84
CA ARG A 174 -32.18 -20.21 6.70
C ARG A 174 -30.73 -20.18 6.22
N VAL A 175 -30.41 -20.77 5.08
CA VAL A 175 -29.04 -20.82 4.58
C VAL A 175 -28.43 -19.42 4.52
N ALA A 176 -27.32 -19.25 5.22
CA ALA A 176 -26.63 -17.98 5.38
C ALA A 176 -25.45 -17.87 4.42
N GLY A 177 -24.84 -19.01 4.08
CA GLY A 177 -23.81 -19.12 3.06
C GLY A 177 -22.75 -20.15 3.41
N VAL A 178 -21.54 -19.90 2.92
CA VAL A 178 -20.41 -20.84 3.05
C VAL A 178 -19.25 -20.13 3.74
N VAL A 179 -18.61 -20.76 4.71
CA VAL A 179 -17.42 -20.21 5.38
C VAL A 179 -16.30 -19.99 4.35
N SER A 180 -15.93 -18.73 4.13
CA SER A 180 -14.91 -18.33 3.17
C SER A 180 -13.50 -18.59 3.69
N THR A 181 -12.57 -18.88 2.77
CA THR A 181 -11.13 -18.98 3.06
C THR A 181 -10.38 -17.68 2.89
N ALA A 182 -10.79 -16.85 1.92
CA ALA A 182 -10.05 -15.65 1.54
C ALA A 182 -10.97 -14.68 0.79
N PRO A 183 -11.78 -13.87 1.49
CA PRO A 183 -12.70 -12.93 0.85
C PRO A 183 -11.98 -11.88 -0.01
N ALA A 184 -12.54 -11.60 -1.19
CA ALA A 184 -12.12 -10.46 -2.02
C ALA A 184 -12.54 -9.14 -1.37
N TYR A 185 -13.76 -9.13 -0.84
CA TYR A 185 -14.33 -8.01 -0.13
C TYR A 185 -14.85 -8.49 1.23
N MET A 186 -14.26 -7.90 2.27
CA MET A 186 -14.50 -8.24 3.67
C MET A 186 -15.43 -7.20 4.31
N MET A 187 -16.67 -7.60 4.60
CA MET A 187 -17.62 -6.78 5.35
C MET A 187 -17.56 -7.09 6.84
N ASN A 188 -17.87 -6.07 7.65
CA ASN A 188 -17.93 -6.18 9.10
C ASN A 188 -16.64 -6.76 9.73
N ARG A 189 -15.48 -6.39 9.16
CA ARG A 189 -14.16 -6.96 9.50
C ARG A 189 -13.82 -6.92 10.98
N ASP A 190 -14.29 -5.90 11.69
CA ASP A 190 -13.94 -5.61 13.08
C ASP A 190 -14.87 -6.31 14.11
N ALA A 191 -15.87 -7.07 13.66
CA ALA A 191 -16.82 -7.76 14.56
C ALA A 191 -16.16 -8.85 15.44
N GLY A 192 -15.04 -9.42 14.98
CA GLY A 192 -14.31 -10.45 15.70
C GLY A 192 -13.25 -11.12 14.83
N ASP A 193 -12.77 -12.27 15.27
CA ASP A 193 -11.81 -13.10 14.54
C ASP A 193 -12.48 -14.32 13.90
N ASP A 194 -11.72 -15.14 13.19
CA ASP A 194 -12.26 -16.31 12.48
C ASP A 194 -12.75 -17.43 13.41
N SER A 195 -12.41 -17.37 14.71
CA SER A 195 -12.84 -18.37 15.70
C SER A 195 -14.24 -18.10 16.24
N THR A 196 -14.66 -16.83 16.24
CA THR A 196 -15.95 -16.38 16.78
C THR A 196 -16.83 -15.73 15.73
N HIS A 197 -16.27 -15.19 14.65
CA HIS A 197 -16.98 -14.42 13.64
C HIS A 197 -16.47 -14.72 12.23
N PRO A 198 -16.45 -15.99 11.76
CA PRO A 198 -15.90 -16.33 10.46
C PRO A 198 -16.57 -15.54 9.32
N TYR A 199 -15.82 -15.30 8.24
CA TYR A 199 -16.39 -14.72 7.03
C TYR A 199 -17.29 -15.73 6.33
N ILE A 200 -18.54 -15.34 6.07
CA ILE A 200 -19.51 -16.14 5.32
C ILE A 200 -19.66 -15.51 3.93
N ALA A 201 -19.32 -16.28 2.89
CA ALA A 201 -19.47 -15.87 1.51
C ALA A 201 -20.96 -15.79 1.13
N LEU A 202 -21.35 -14.63 0.62
CA LEU A 202 -22.70 -14.30 0.16
C LEU A 202 -22.81 -14.38 -1.37
N ALA A 203 -21.70 -14.13 -2.06
CA ALA A 203 -21.58 -14.27 -3.50
C ALA A 203 -20.13 -14.53 -3.91
N GLY A 204 -19.94 -15.19 -5.05
CA GLY A 204 -18.63 -15.41 -5.66
C GLY A 204 -18.18 -16.85 -5.59
N ARG A 205 -16.90 -17.10 -5.89
CA ARG A 205 -16.34 -18.46 -5.97
C ARG A 205 -15.69 -18.84 -4.65
N VAL A 206 -16.13 -19.96 -4.07
CA VAL A 206 -15.57 -20.50 -2.83
C VAL A 206 -15.50 -22.03 -2.88
N PRO A 207 -14.54 -22.63 -2.17
CA PRO A 207 -14.58 -24.07 -1.87
C PRO A 207 -15.77 -24.35 -0.94
N CYS A 208 -16.55 -25.38 -1.23
CA CYS A 208 -17.70 -25.80 -0.45
C CYS A 208 -17.62 -27.29 -0.15
N LYS A 209 -17.88 -27.66 1.10
CA LYS A 209 -18.06 -29.05 1.51
C LYS A 209 -19.34 -29.58 0.90
N VAL A 210 -19.28 -30.79 0.34
CA VAL A 210 -20.38 -31.41 -0.41
C VAL A 210 -20.52 -32.89 -0.11
N THR A 211 -21.74 -33.40 -0.28
CA THR A 211 -22.09 -34.82 -0.16
C THR A 211 -22.95 -35.26 -1.34
N GLY A 212 -22.92 -36.55 -1.66
CA GLY A 212 -23.74 -37.17 -2.70
C GLY A 212 -23.15 -37.02 -4.10
N SER A 213 -24.01 -37.20 -5.11
CA SER A 213 -23.63 -37.10 -6.52
C SER A 213 -23.98 -35.71 -7.04
N ILE A 214 -22.98 -35.00 -7.58
CA ILE A 214 -23.06 -33.63 -8.08
C ILE A 214 -22.39 -33.57 -9.45
N LYS A 215 -23.02 -32.88 -10.39
CA LYS A 215 -22.45 -32.53 -11.69
C LYS A 215 -22.25 -31.02 -11.79
N LYS A 216 -21.21 -30.62 -12.52
CA LYS A 216 -20.97 -29.22 -12.86
C LYS A 216 -22.23 -28.59 -13.44
N GLY A 217 -22.65 -27.46 -12.86
CA GLY A 217 -23.86 -26.74 -13.24
C GLY A 217 -25.09 -27.07 -12.39
N ASP A 218 -25.03 -28.12 -11.57
CA ASP A 218 -26.12 -28.45 -10.65
C ASP A 218 -26.39 -27.33 -9.66
N LEU A 219 -27.66 -27.12 -9.37
CA LEU A 219 -28.13 -26.28 -8.30
C LEU A 219 -27.81 -26.93 -6.96
N LEU A 220 -27.21 -26.16 -6.05
CA LEU A 220 -26.78 -26.63 -4.73
C LEU A 220 -27.64 -26.05 -3.61
N MET A 221 -28.04 -26.90 -2.69
CA MET A 221 -28.79 -26.57 -1.47
C MET A 221 -28.13 -27.24 -0.25
N THR A 222 -28.55 -26.87 0.97
CA THR A 222 -28.05 -27.50 2.20
C THR A 222 -28.45 -28.99 2.22
N SER A 223 -27.61 -29.83 2.82
CA SER A 223 -27.89 -31.26 3.01
C SER A 223 -28.21 -31.60 4.48
N ALA A 224 -28.65 -32.84 4.72
CA ALA A 224 -28.76 -33.37 6.09
C ALA A 224 -27.40 -33.64 6.76
N MET A 225 -26.30 -33.71 5.99
CA MET A 225 -24.95 -33.79 6.54
C MET A 225 -24.50 -32.39 6.97
N ALA A 226 -24.25 -32.22 8.27
CA ALA A 226 -23.92 -30.91 8.84
C ALA A 226 -22.77 -30.23 8.09
N GLY A 227 -22.99 -28.99 7.65
CA GLY A 227 -21.99 -28.20 6.93
C GLY A 227 -21.77 -28.55 5.48
N HIS A 228 -22.55 -29.47 4.89
CA HIS A 228 -22.36 -29.90 3.51
C HIS A 228 -23.53 -29.46 2.63
N ALA A 229 -23.20 -29.04 1.41
CA ALA A 229 -24.16 -28.85 0.33
C ALA A 229 -24.40 -30.17 -0.44
N MET A 230 -25.51 -30.24 -1.15
CA MET A 230 -25.83 -31.33 -2.07
C MET A 230 -26.53 -30.76 -3.32
N ALA A 231 -26.53 -31.53 -4.41
CA ALA A 231 -27.35 -31.21 -5.58
C ALA A 231 -28.84 -31.33 -5.23
N GLY A 232 -29.66 -30.45 -5.79
CA GLY A 232 -31.11 -30.52 -5.61
C GLY A 232 -31.88 -29.61 -6.57
N GLU A 233 -33.20 -29.77 -6.56
CA GLU A 233 -34.10 -28.94 -7.36
C GLU A 233 -34.24 -27.54 -6.76
N PHE A 234 -34.68 -26.59 -7.60
CA PHE A 234 -34.87 -25.22 -7.16
C PHE A 234 -35.89 -25.14 -6.00
N LYS A 235 -35.42 -24.66 -4.85
CA LYS A 235 -36.22 -24.39 -3.66
C LYS A 235 -35.98 -22.96 -3.20
N GLY A 236 -36.98 -22.10 -3.38
CA GLY A 236 -36.87 -20.67 -3.06
C GLY A 236 -36.36 -20.43 -1.64
N GLY A 237 -35.34 -19.58 -1.51
CA GLY A 237 -34.69 -19.25 -0.23
C GLY A 237 -33.73 -20.30 0.34
N ALA A 238 -33.63 -21.50 -0.25
CA ALA A 238 -32.74 -22.57 0.22
C ALA A 238 -31.57 -22.88 -0.73
N MET A 239 -31.41 -22.08 -1.78
CA MET A 239 -30.36 -22.24 -2.78
C MET A 239 -29.07 -21.56 -2.33
N ILE A 240 -27.96 -22.29 -2.34
CA ILE A 240 -26.62 -21.76 -2.09
C ILE A 240 -26.04 -21.18 -3.38
N GLY A 241 -26.21 -21.90 -4.49
CA GLY A 241 -25.64 -21.52 -5.77
C GLY A 241 -25.49 -22.70 -6.73
N LYS A 242 -24.37 -22.76 -7.46
CA LYS A 242 -24.12 -23.77 -8.50
C LYS A 242 -22.76 -24.45 -8.37
N ALA A 243 -22.72 -25.74 -8.65
CA ALA A 243 -21.48 -26.52 -8.69
C ALA A 243 -20.59 -26.09 -9.87
N LEU A 244 -19.28 -25.93 -9.61
CA LEU A 244 -18.28 -25.69 -10.66
C LEU A 244 -17.43 -26.92 -10.95
N GLU A 245 -17.67 -28.03 -10.26
CA GLU A 245 -16.94 -29.29 -10.40
C GLU A 245 -17.91 -30.47 -10.22
N ASP A 246 -17.53 -31.63 -10.75
CA ASP A 246 -18.23 -32.88 -10.49
C ASP A 246 -17.78 -33.46 -9.14
N PHE A 247 -18.68 -34.10 -8.41
CA PHE A 247 -18.37 -34.85 -7.20
C PHE A 247 -19.26 -36.09 -7.09
N ASP A 248 -18.72 -37.19 -6.57
CA ASP A 248 -19.50 -38.39 -6.28
C ASP A 248 -18.86 -39.11 -5.08
N GLY A 249 -19.51 -39.01 -3.92
CA GLY A 249 -18.99 -39.59 -2.69
C GLY A 249 -19.76 -39.18 -1.44
N GLU A 250 -19.27 -39.65 -0.28
CA GLU A 250 -19.90 -39.37 1.02
C GLU A 250 -19.58 -37.95 1.52
N SER A 251 -18.35 -37.48 1.34
CA SER A 251 -17.94 -36.13 1.73
C SER A 251 -16.73 -35.69 0.91
N GLY A 252 -16.71 -34.43 0.48
CA GLY A 252 -15.60 -33.83 -0.24
C GLY A 252 -15.72 -32.32 -0.29
N VAL A 253 -14.79 -31.68 -1.00
CA VAL A 253 -14.80 -30.23 -1.23
C VAL A 253 -14.73 -29.99 -2.72
N ILE A 254 -15.62 -29.15 -3.23
CA ILE A 254 -15.58 -28.66 -4.61
C ILE A 254 -15.65 -27.14 -4.66
N GLU A 255 -15.17 -26.57 -5.74
CA GLU A 255 -15.44 -25.17 -6.05
C GLU A 255 -16.90 -24.96 -6.46
N ILE A 256 -17.54 -23.93 -5.91
CA ILE A 256 -18.92 -23.54 -6.25
C ILE A 256 -19.00 -22.05 -6.55
N LEU A 257 -20.00 -21.65 -7.32
CA LEU A 257 -20.47 -20.27 -7.36
C LEU A 257 -21.54 -20.13 -6.28
N VAL A 258 -21.26 -19.36 -5.22
CA VAL A 258 -22.29 -18.91 -4.28
C VAL A 258 -23.01 -17.71 -4.89
N ASN A 259 -24.34 -17.70 -4.77
CA ASN A 259 -25.16 -16.55 -5.11
C ASN A 259 -26.44 -16.57 -4.27
N LEU A 260 -26.34 -15.97 -3.07
CA LEU A 260 -27.44 -15.88 -2.10
C LEU A 260 -28.24 -14.57 -2.23
N MET A 261 -27.78 -13.66 -3.10
CA MET A 261 -28.45 -12.41 -3.47
C MET A 261 -29.32 -12.58 -4.72
#